data_AF-A0A971EE19-F1
#
_entry.id   AF-A0A971EE19-F1
#
_cell.length_a   1.000
_cell.length_b   1.000
_cell.length_c   1.000
_cell.angle_alpha   90.00
_cell.angle_beta   90.00
_cell.angle_gamma   90.00
#
_symmetry.space_group_name_H-M   'P 1'
#
loop_
_entity.id
_entity.type
_entity.pdbx_description
1 polymer ?
#
loop_
_entity_poly.entity_id
_entity_poly.type
_entity_poly.pdbx_seq_one_letter_code
_entity_poly.pdbx_strand_id
1 'polypeptide(L)'
;MRTLVATALSNAKGKDIYCAARKVTDQHISLLRSIPRHRLEEAGFTFINMLSLDYPNVRGYAIFFEGHFDEMVKTLKKLEKASGSLQK
;
A
#
# COMPACT_ATOMS: atom_id res chain seq x y z
N MET A 1 3.61 -7.41 15.11
CA MET A 1 3.75 -8.30 13.93
C MET A 1 3.47 -7.47 12.68
N ARG A 2 4.15 -7.69 11.54
CA ARG A 2 3.89 -6.96 10.29
C ARG A 2 3.47 -7.91 9.18
N THR A 3 2.39 -7.59 8.48
CA THR A 3 1.90 -8.36 7.33
C THR A 3 2.33 -7.67 6.04
N LEU A 4 2.98 -8.41 5.14
CA LEU A 4 3.26 -7.92 3.79
C LEU A 4 1.93 -7.74 3.04
N VAL A 5 1.72 -6.54 2.52
CA VAL A 5 0.50 -6.19 1.76
C VAL A 5 0.77 -6.31 0.27
N ALA A 6 1.80 -5.62 -0.21
CA ALA A 6 2.19 -5.63 -1.61
C ALA A 6 3.64 -5.17 -1.77
N THR A 7 4.21 -5.46 -2.92
CA THR A 7 5.41 -4.78 -3.42
C THR A 7 5.01 -3.92 -4.60
N ALA A 8 5.61 -2.74 -4.71
CA ALA A 8 5.45 -1.85 -5.85
C ALA A 8 6.81 -1.65 -6.50
N LEU A 9 6.91 -1.91 -7.80
CA LEU A 9 8.09 -1.61 -8.59
C LEU A 9 7.74 -0.53 -9.62
N SER A 10 8.59 0.47 -9.77
CA SER A 10 8.39 1.53 -10.73
C SER A 10 8.90 1.09 -12.11
N ASN A 11 8.08 1.24 -13.14
CA ASN A 11 8.50 1.00 -14.51
C ASN A 11 9.34 2.17 -15.06
N ALA A 12 9.84 2.03 -16.29
CA ALA A 12 10.64 3.06 -16.96
C ALA A 12 9.92 4.42 -17.13
N LYS A 13 8.59 4.48 -16.98
CA LYS A 13 7.78 5.72 -17.04
C LYS A 13 7.49 6.30 -15.65
N GLY A 14 8.08 5.75 -14.58
CA GLY A 14 7.83 6.14 -13.20
C GLY A 14 6.47 5.70 -12.65
N LYS A 15 5.76 4.79 -13.35
CA LYS A 15 4.48 4.26 -12.87
C LYS A 15 4.72 3.00 -12.04
N ASP A 16 4.12 2.96 -10.86
CA ASP A 16 4.19 1.80 -9.98
C ASP A 16 3.33 0.62 -10.49
N ILE A 17 3.95 -0.56 -10.52
CA ILE A 17 3.34 -1.86 -10.78
C ILE A 17 3.27 -2.59 -9.44
N TYR A 18 2.07 -2.98 -9.03
CA TYR A 18 1.81 -3.60 -7.73
C TYR A 18 1.72 -5.12 -7.86
N CYS A 19 2.48 -5.82 -7.04
CA CYS A 19 2.38 -7.26 -6.82
C CYS A 19 1.87 -7.50 -5.39
N ALA A 20 0.59 -7.82 -5.27
CA ALA A 20 -0.10 -7.99 -4.01
C ALA A 20 0.18 -9.35 -3.36
N ALA A 21 0.22 -9.39 -2.02
CA ALA A 21 0.22 -10.65 -1.29
C ALA A 21 -1.10 -11.41 -1.57
N ARG A 22 -1.07 -12.75 -1.55
CA ARG A 22 -2.17 -13.62 -2.02
C ARG A 22 -3.58 -13.26 -1.52
N LYS A 23 -3.72 -12.74 -0.30
CA LYS A 23 -5.03 -12.37 0.29
C LYS A 23 -5.49 -10.95 -0.06
N VAL A 24 -4.59 -10.10 -0.57
CA VAL A 24 -4.86 -8.71 -0.91
C VAL A 24 -5.40 -8.66 -2.34
N THR A 25 -6.63 -8.16 -2.50
CA THR A 25 -7.34 -8.10 -3.78
C THR A 25 -7.07 -6.78 -4.51
N ASP A 26 -7.41 -6.73 -5.80
CA ASP A 26 -7.28 -5.51 -6.61
C ASP A 26 -8.10 -4.34 -6.03
N GLN A 27 -9.23 -4.61 -5.38
CA GLN A 27 -10.02 -3.60 -4.69
C GLN A 27 -9.25 -2.98 -3.53
N HIS A 28 -8.56 -3.79 -2.72
CA HIS A 28 -7.70 -3.28 -1.64
C HIS A 28 -6.55 -2.43 -2.19
N ILE A 29 -5.93 -2.86 -3.29
CA ILE A 29 -4.86 -2.09 -3.96
C ILE A 29 -5.40 -0.77 -4.52
N SER A 30 -6.57 -0.77 -5.15
CA SER A 30 -7.21 0.43 -5.66
C SER A 30 -7.46 1.45 -4.55
N LEU A 31 -7.97 0.98 -3.39
CA LEU A 31 -8.22 1.82 -2.23
C LEU A 31 -6.92 2.36 -1.60
N LEU A 32 -5.87 1.53 -1.49
CA LEU A 32 -4.55 1.98 -1.06
C LEU A 32 -4.00 3.09 -1.96
N ARG A 33 -4.27 3.03 -3.27
CA ARG A 33 -3.81 4.03 -4.23
C ARG A 33 -4.64 5.31 -4.23
N SER A 34 -5.89 5.26 -3.77
CA SER A 34 -6.76 6.43 -3.70
C SER A 34 -6.59 7.22 -2.40
N ILE A 35 -6.13 6.59 -1.32
CA ILE A 35 -5.90 7.24 -0.03
C ILE A 35 -4.50 7.90 -0.03
N PRO A 36 -4.38 9.16 0.43
CA PRO A 36 -3.08 9.81 0.59
C PRO A 36 -2.14 9.02 1.51
N ARG A 37 -0.87 8.86 1.11
CA ARG A 37 0.12 8.04 1.81
C ARG A 37 0.25 8.36 3.31
N HIS A 38 0.25 9.64 3.69
CA HIS A 38 0.35 10.03 5.11
C HIS A 38 -0.80 9.46 5.97
N ARG A 39 -2.03 9.40 5.43
CA ARG A 39 -3.18 8.79 6.13
C ARG A 39 -3.02 7.28 6.30
N LEU A 40 -2.41 6.62 5.32
CA LEU A 40 -2.09 5.19 5.42
C LEU A 40 -1.02 4.96 6.49
N GLU A 41 0.01 5.79 6.54
CA GLU A 41 1.08 5.70 7.54
C GLU A 41 0.54 5.94 8.96
N GLU A 42 -0.32 6.96 9.17
CA GLU A 42 -1.07 7.17 10.42
C GLU A 42 -1.93 5.96 10.83
N ALA A 43 -2.43 5.21 9.84
CA ALA A 43 -3.28 4.05 10.05
C ALA A 43 -2.50 2.73 10.24
N GLY A 44 -1.16 2.77 10.27
CA GLY A 44 -0.31 1.61 10.52
C GLY A 44 0.26 0.94 9.27
N PHE A 45 0.16 1.57 8.09
CA PHE A 45 0.90 1.11 6.91
C PHE A 45 2.34 1.62 6.94
N THR A 46 3.27 0.84 6.39
CA THR A 46 4.68 1.24 6.28
C THR A 46 5.17 0.96 4.88
N PHE A 47 5.91 1.90 4.30
CA PHE A 47 6.44 1.83 2.95
C PHE A 47 7.96 1.80 3.01
N ILE A 48 8.54 0.62 2.76
CA ILE A 48 9.98 0.37 2.86
C ILE A 48 10.58 0.45 1.47
N ASN A 49 11.45 1.42 1.22
CA ASN A 49 12.15 1.54 -0.06
C ASN A 49 13.01 0.30 -0.32
N MET A 50 12.88 -0.26 -1.52
CA MET A 50 13.70 -1.36 -2.00
C MET A 50 14.73 -0.81 -2.98
N LEU A 51 16.00 -1.06 -2.70
CA LEU A 51 17.12 -0.68 -3.54
C LEU A 51 17.81 -1.94 -4.02
N SER A 52 18.02 -2.05 -5.33
CA SER A 52 18.86 -3.09 -5.90
C SER A 52 20.27 -2.53 -6.11
N LEU A 53 21.27 -3.21 -5.57
CA LEU A 53 22.67 -2.85 -5.77
C LEU A 53 23.14 -3.21 -7.18
N ASP A 54 22.68 -4.35 -7.70
CA ASP A 54 23.05 -4.84 -9.04
C ASP A 54 22.26 -4.17 -10.16
N TYR A 55 21.05 -3.68 -9.85
CA TYR A 55 20.17 -3.03 -10.82
C TYR A 55 19.70 -1.64 -10.31
N PRO A 56 20.57 -0.60 -10.32
CA PRO A 56 20.27 0.71 -9.72
C PRO A 56 19.08 1.45 -10.36
N ASN A 57 18.71 1.06 -11.57
CA ASN A 57 17.54 1.57 -12.29
C ASN A 57 16.22 0.94 -11.83
N VAL A 58 16.27 -0.19 -11.10
CA VAL A 58 15.09 -0.81 -10.50
C VAL A 58 14.80 -0.11 -9.18
N ARG A 59 13.61 0.50 -9.10
CA ARG A 59 13.13 1.21 -7.91
C ARG A 59 11.81 0.64 -7.48
N GLY A 60 11.53 0.72 -6.18
CA GLY A 60 10.26 0.30 -5.64
C GLY A 60 10.21 0.39 -4.14
N TYR A 61 9.12 -0.13 -3.58
CA TYR A 61 8.92 -0.22 -2.14
C TYR A 61 8.03 -1.41 -1.78
N ALA A 62 8.24 -1.94 -0.58
CA ALA A 62 7.35 -2.91 0.03
C ALA A 62 6.37 -2.19 0.96
N ILE A 63 5.10 -2.57 0.88
CA ILE A 63 4.04 -2.07 1.76
C ILE A 63 3.77 -3.15 2.82
N PHE A 64 3.91 -2.77 4.09
CA PHE A 64 3.51 -3.57 5.23
C PHE A 64 2.34 -2.91 5.96
N PHE A 65 1.58 -3.73 6.69
CA PHE A 65 0.60 -3.28 7.67
C PHE A 65 0.98 -3.79 9.05
N GLU A 66 0.85 -2.95 10.06
CA GLU A 66 1.04 -3.29 11.46
C GLU A 66 -0.21 -4.01 12.00
N GLY A 67 -0.18 -5.34 11.96
CA GLY A 67 -1.28 -6.19 12.38
C GLY A 67 -1.57 -7.33 11.41
N HIS A 68 -2.68 -8.02 11.62
CA HIS A 68 -3.17 -9.08 10.75
C HIS A 68 -3.93 -8.54 9.53
N PHE A 69 -4.16 -9.40 8.55
CA PHE A 69 -4.86 -9.05 7.33
C PHE A 69 -6.32 -8.59 7.56
N ASP A 70 -7.05 -9.20 8.50
CA ASP A 70 -8.44 -8.82 8.78
C ASP A 70 -8.53 -7.44 9.45
N GLU A 71 -7.55 -7.08 10.27
CA GLU A 71 -7.39 -5.74 10.83
C GLU A 71 -7.11 -4.72 9.72
N MET A 72 -6.20 -5.02 8.79
CA MET A 72 -5.92 -4.19 7.62
C MET A 72 -7.20 -3.90 6.82
N VAL A 73 -8.02 -4.91 6.56
CA VAL A 73 -9.28 -4.76 5.81
C VAL A 73 -10.27 -3.85 6.57
N LYS A 74 -10.39 -4.02 7.89
CA LYS A 74 -11.24 -3.13 8.72
C LYS A 74 -10.74 -1.69 8.68
N THR A 75 -9.43 -1.49 8.76
CA THR A 75 -8.80 -0.16 8.69
C THR A 75 -9.04 0.51 7.34
N LEU A 76 -8.83 -0.21 6.23
CA LEU A 76 -9.10 0.31 4.89
C LEU A 76 -10.56 0.74 4.74
N LYS A 77 -11.53 -0.05 5.19
CA LYS A 77 -12.96 0.31 5.15
C LYS A 77 -13.29 1.56 5.97
N LYS A 78 -12.61 1.78 7.10
CA LYS A 78 -12.78 3.00 7.90
C LYS A 78 -12.25 4.23 7.15
N LEU A 79 -11.08 4.11 6.52
CA LEU A 79 -10.47 5.19 5.74
C LEU A 79 -11.30 5.55 4.50
N GLU A 80 -11.86 4.56 3.82
CA GLU A 80 -12.78 4.76 2.68
C GLU A 80 -13.98 5.62 3.09
N LYS A 81 -14.62 5.28 4.22
CA LYS A 81 -15.77 6.03 4.76
C LYS A 81 -15.39 7.46 5.17
N ALA A 82 -14.24 7.63 5.81
CA ALA A 82 -13.76 8.95 6.22
C ALA A 82 -13.43 9.86 5.03
N SER A 83 -13.00 9.27 3.91
CA SER A 83 -12.72 9.99 2.66
C SER A 83 -14.01 10.41 1.94
N GLY A 84 -15.07 9.60 2.02
CA GLY A 84 -16.39 9.92 1.47
C GLY A 84 -17.17 10.99 2.26
N SER A 85 -16.86 11.21 3.53
CA SER A 85 -17.54 12.22 4.37
C SER A 85 -17.02 13.66 4.19
N LEU A 86 -15.90 13.87 3.50
CA LEU A 86 -15.40 15.22 3.17
C LEU A 86 -15.96 15.77 1.84
N GLN A 87 -16.76 15.00 1.10
CA GLN A 87 -17.35 15.39 -0.18
C GLN A 87 -18.85 15.73 -0.09
N LYS A 88 -19.41 15.89 1.13
CA LYS A 88 -20.79 16.33 1.35
C LYS A 88 -20.85 17.61 2.15
#